data_AF-A0AAN8XB06-F1
#
_entry.id   AF-A0AAN8XB06-F1
#
_cell.length_a   1.000
_cell.length_b   1.000
_cell.length_c   1.000
_cell.angle_alpha   90.00
_cell.angle_beta   90.00
_cell.angle_gamma   90.00
#
_symmetry.space_group_name_H-M   'P 1'
#
loop_
_entity.id
_entity.type
_entity.pdbx_description
1 polymer ?
#
loop_
_entity_poly.entity_id
_entity_poly.type
_entity_poly.pdbx_seq_one_letter_code
_entity_poly.pdbx_strand_id
1 'polypeptide(L)'
;MAEAAKDVNEVFSRLFDHRPFLRGEIAYFKKEFEEKRGDREVEQLFKSLELITEIKEGQIEKIVGSSDDNLPRTIADIQVALHMCEDTLATDKQFNTEELLAKKRADRNSRLEAAQRDVDEKLKLLESSYQEKELALRQQYEHLEKSAGYTK
;
A
#
# COMPACT_ATOMS: atom_id res chain seq x y z
N MET A 1 -22.59 -11.16 -102.15
CA MET A 1 -22.00 -12.46 -101.77
C MET A 1 -20.80 -12.29 -100.84
N ALA A 2 -19.75 -11.54 -101.21
CA ALA A 2 -18.56 -11.35 -100.36
C ALA A 2 -18.81 -10.54 -99.07
N GLU A 3 -19.70 -9.56 -99.12
CA GLU A 3 -20.00 -8.67 -97.99
C GLU A 3 -20.78 -9.39 -96.88
N ALA A 4 -21.83 -10.14 -97.26
CA ALA A 4 -22.57 -10.99 -96.33
C ALA A 4 -21.71 -12.07 -95.67
N ALA A 5 -20.75 -12.65 -96.39
CA ALA A 5 -19.80 -13.62 -95.80
C ALA A 5 -18.86 -12.96 -94.77
N LYS A 6 -18.52 -11.68 -94.98
CA LYS A 6 -17.69 -10.90 -94.07
C LYS A 6 -18.45 -10.59 -92.77
N ASP A 7 -19.70 -10.17 -92.88
CA ASP A 7 -20.57 -9.91 -91.73
C ASP A 7 -20.82 -11.17 -90.91
N VAL A 8 -21.07 -12.30 -91.56
CA VAL A 8 -21.24 -13.60 -90.88
C VAL A 8 -19.95 -13.99 -90.15
N ASN A 9 -18.79 -13.80 -90.77
CA ASN A 9 -17.51 -14.10 -90.13
C ASN A 9 -17.20 -13.16 -88.96
N GLU A 10 -17.62 -11.89 -89.03
CA GLU A 10 -17.49 -10.93 -87.94
C GLU A 10 -18.38 -11.30 -86.75
N VAL A 11 -19.65 -11.67 -87.01
CA VAL A 11 -20.57 -12.17 -85.99
C VAL A 11 -20.04 -13.45 -85.35
N PHE A 12 -19.52 -14.39 -86.16
CA PHE A 12 -18.92 -15.64 -85.69
C PHE A 12 -17.68 -15.39 -84.83
N SER A 13 -16.82 -14.45 -85.24
CA SER A 13 -15.64 -14.05 -84.47
C SER A 13 -16.04 -13.44 -83.13
N ARG A 14 -17.07 -12.59 -83.08
CA ARG A 14 -17.54 -12.02 -81.81
C ARG A 14 -18.18 -13.05 -80.88
N LEU A 15 -18.88 -14.06 -81.43
CA LEU A 15 -19.56 -15.09 -80.64
C LEU A 15 -18.61 -16.20 -80.17
N PHE A 16 -17.62 -16.57 -80.98
CA PHE A 16 -16.78 -17.75 -80.74
C PHE A 16 -15.30 -17.44 -80.51
N ASP A 17 -14.81 -16.24 -80.84
CA ASP A 17 -13.47 -15.79 -80.44
C ASP A 17 -13.53 -15.17 -79.04
N HIS A 18 -13.33 -16.03 -78.05
CA HIS A 18 -13.32 -15.70 -76.63
C HIS A 18 -11.96 -15.13 -76.16
N ARG A 19 -10.97 -15.00 -77.07
CA ARG A 19 -9.65 -14.43 -76.73
C ARG A 19 -9.72 -13.01 -76.15
N PRO A 20 -10.56 -12.08 -76.63
CA PRO A 20 -10.67 -10.75 -76.05
C PRO A 20 -11.20 -10.79 -74.61
N PHE A 21 -12.19 -11.65 -74.35
CA PHE A 21 -12.73 -11.87 -73.00
C PHE A 21 -11.68 -12.47 -72.06
N LEU A 22 -11.07 -13.59 -72.46
CA LEU A 22 -10.01 -14.24 -71.66
C LEU A 22 -8.84 -13.30 -71.38
N ARG A 23 -8.41 -12.51 -72.36
CA ARG A 23 -7.32 -11.53 -72.15
C ARG A 23 -7.73 -10.45 -71.14
N GLY A 24 -8.98 -10.00 -71.18
CA GLY A 24 -9.53 -9.07 -70.19
C GLY A 24 -9.52 -9.67 -68.78
N GLU A 25 -10.03 -10.90 -68.62
CA GLU A 25 -10.05 -11.61 -67.33
C GLU A 25 -8.64 -11.90 -66.80
N ILE A 26 -7.70 -12.33 -67.66
CA ILE A 26 -6.31 -12.56 -67.26
C ILE A 26 -5.65 -11.25 -66.81
N ALA A 27 -5.87 -10.15 -67.54
CA ALA A 27 -5.35 -8.84 -67.16
C ALA A 27 -5.97 -8.33 -65.85
N TYR A 28 -7.27 -8.54 -65.66
CA TYR A 28 -7.96 -8.19 -64.42
C TYR A 28 -7.45 -9.01 -63.24
N PHE A 29 -7.31 -10.33 -63.41
CA PHE A 29 -6.76 -11.22 -62.40
C PHE A 29 -5.34 -10.79 -61.99
N LYS A 30 -4.47 -10.53 -62.97
CA LYS A 30 -3.12 -10.03 -62.71
C LYS A 30 -3.14 -8.70 -61.93
N LYS A 31 -3.99 -7.77 -62.33
CA LYS A 31 -4.14 -6.47 -61.68
C LYS A 31 -4.63 -6.59 -60.24
N GLU A 32 -5.63 -7.43 -59.97
CA GLU A 32 -6.19 -7.59 -58.62
C GLU A 32 -5.26 -8.36 -57.68
N PHE A 33 -4.57 -9.38 -58.16
CA PHE A 33 -3.84 -10.32 -57.30
C PHE A 33 -2.33 -10.06 -57.24
N GLU A 34 -1.72 -9.54 -58.30
CA GLU A 34 -0.29 -9.21 -58.30
C GLU A 34 -0.09 -7.71 -58.08
N GLU A 35 -0.77 -6.85 -58.84
CA GLU A 35 -0.47 -5.42 -58.86
C GLU A 35 -1.11 -4.64 -57.69
N LYS A 36 -2.35 -4.96 -57.31
CA LYS A 36 -3.04 -4.29 -56.18
C LYS A 36 -2.56 -4.75 -54.81
N ARG A 37 -2.15 -6.02 -54.67
CA ARG A 37 -1.60 -6.54 -53.41
C ARG A 37 -0.17 -6.04 -53.18
N GLY A 38 0.59 -5.86 -54.26
CA GLY A 38 1.97 -5.40 -54.21
C GLY A 38 2.80 -6.22 -53.20
N ASP A 39 3.68 -5.53 -52.48
CA ASP A 39 4.56 -6.16 -51.48
C ASP A 39 3.96 -6.15 -50.06
N ARG A 40 2.63 -5.95 -49.91
CA ARG A 40 2.01 -5.77 -48.58
C ARG A 40 2.25 -6.95 -47.64
N GLU A 41 2.16 -8.18 -48.16
CA GLU A 41 2.41 -9.40 -47.38
C GLU A 41 3.89 -9.50 -46.99
N VAL A 42 4.79 -9.10 -47.89
CA VAL A 42 6.24 -9.07 -47.66
C VAL A 42 6.60 -8.03 -46.60
N GLU A 43 6.04 -6.82 -46.67
CA GLU A 43 6.21 -5.79 -45.64
C GLU A 43 5.70 -6.25 -44.27
N GLN A 44 4.57 -6.95 -44.22
CA GLN A 44 4.04 -7.49 -42.97
C GLN A 44 4.95 -8.57 -42.37
N LEU A 45 5.55 -9.42 -43.21
CA LEU A 45 6.53 -10.40 -42.78
C LEU A 45 7.79 -9.73 -42.25
N PHE A 46 8.30 -8.69 -42.93
CA PHE A 46 9.45 -7.92 -42.44
C PHE A 46 9.17 -7.23 -41.10
N LYS A 47 8.01 -6.61 -40.94
CA LYS A 47 7.58 -6.01 -39.66
C LYS A 47 7.51 -7.04 -38.54
N SER A 48 6.97 -8.22 -38.84
CA SER A 48 6.90 -9.31 -37.87
C SER A 48 8.29 -9.82 -37.49
N LEU A 49 9.19 -9.95 -38.48
CA LEU A 49 10.57 -10.36 -38.26
C LEU A 49 11.35 -9.34 -37.42
N GLU A 50 11.17 -8.05 -37.69
CA GLU A 50 11.77 -6.95 -36.93
C GLU A 50 11.34 -7.01 -35.46
N LEU A 51 10.03 -7.11 -35.20
CA LEU A 51 9.49 -7.23 -33.84
C LEU A 51 10.02 -8.46 -33.10
N ILE A 52 10.04 -9.62 -33.77
CA ILE A 52 10.55 -10.85 -33.17
C ILE A 52 12.03 -10.71 -32.83
N THR A 53 12.82 -10.12 -33.73
CA THR A 53 14.26 -9.90 -33.52
C THR A 53 14.50 -8.92 -32.37
N GLU A 54 13.76 -7.81 -32.31
CA GLU A 54 13.87 -6.84 -31.23
C GLU A 54 13.55 -7.47 -29.86
N ILE A 55 12.47 -8.26 -29.79
CA ILE A 55 12.09 -8.95 -28.55
C ILE A 55 13.19 -9.93 -28.15
N LYS A 56 13.63 -10.77 -29.10
CA LYS A 56 14.59 -11.84 -28.87
C LYS A 56 15.96 -11.29 -28.42
N GLU A 57 16.48 -10.29 -29.11
CA GLU A 57 17.84 -9.79 -28.92
C GLU A 57 17.92 -8.66 -27.89
N GLY A 58 16.85 -7.89 -27.70
CA GLY A 58 16.87 -6.71 -26.84
C GLY A 58 16.05 -6.84 -25.56
N GLN A 59 14.79 -7.27 -25.67
CA GLN A 59 13.85 -7.15 -24.56
C GLN A 59 13.98 -8.29 -23.54
N ILE A 60 14.22 -9.53 -24.01
CA ILE A 60 14.35 -10.68 -23.11
C ILE A 60 15.52 -10.49 -22.13
N GLU A 61 16.70 -10.14 -22.62
CA GLU A 61 17.89 -9.96 -21.76
C GLU A 61 17.69 -8.84 -20.74
N LYS A 62 17.04 -7.73 -21.14
CA LYS A 62 16.71 -6.63 -20.22
C LYS A 62 15.77 -7.08 -19.11
N ILE A 63 14.73 -7.84 -19.44
CA ILE A 63 13.77 -8.34 -18.46
C ILE A 63 14.46 -9.30 -17.50
N VAL A 64 15.25 -10.24 -18.01
CA VAL A 64 15.99 -11.21 -17.20
C VAL A 64 16.96 -10.49 -16.27
N GLY A 65 17.82 -9.60 -16.78
CA GLY A 65 18.77 -8.84 -15.96
C GLY A 65 18.06 -7.99 -14.90
N SER A 66 16.99 -7.28 -15.28
CA SER A 66 16.22 -6.50 -14.30
C SER A 66 15.54 -7.36 -13.24
N SER A 67 15.15 -8.59 -13.59
CA SER A 67 14.50 -9.52 -12.66
C SER A 67 15.53 -10.11 -11.71
N ASP A 68 16.71 -10.48 -12.21
CA ASP A 68 17.82 -11.01 -11.42
C ASP A 68 18.33 -10.00 -10.40
N ASP A 69 18.29 -8.70 -10.70
CA ASP A 69 18.69 -7.66 -9.75
C ASP A 69 17.58 -7.34 -8.73
N ASN A 70 16.34 -7.17 -9.20
CA ASN A 70 15.27 -6.61 -8.36
C ASN A 70 14.52 -7.67 -7.54
N LEU A 71 14.34 -8.88 -8.06
CA LEU A 71 13.59 -9.92 -7.35
C LEU A 71 14.31 -10.38 -6.07
N PRO A 72 15.62 -10.68 -6.06
CA PRO A 72 16.30 -11.09 -4.83
C PRO A 72 16.27 -10.01 -3.75
N ARG A 73 16.42 -8.73 -4.15
CA ARG A 73 16.32 -7.60 -3.23
C ARG A 73 14.93 -7.52 -2.61
N THR A 74 13.88 -7.61 -3.43
CA THR A 74 12.50 -7.56 -2.95
C THR A 74 12.20 -8.74 -2.02
N ILE A 75 12.69 -9.94 -2.34
CA ILE A 75 12.55 -11.13 -1.49
C ILE A 75 13.24 -10.92 -0.14
N ALA A 76 14.46 -10.38 -0.13
CA ALA A 76 15.19 -10.10 1.09
C ALA A 76 14.45 -9.06 1.96
N ASP A 77 13.96 -7.97 1.36
CA ASP A 77 13.19 -6.94 2.06
C ASP A 77 11.91 -7.52 2.69
N ILE A 78 11.21 -8.41 1.99
CA ILE A 78 10.03 -9.11 2.51
C ILE A 78 10.41 -10.04 3.67
N GLN A 79 11.51 -10.79 3.55
CA GLN A 79 11.97 -11.69 4.62
C GLN A 79 12.33 -10.91 5.90
N VAL A 80 13.00 -9.77 5.76
CA VAL A 80 13.30 -8.88 6.89
C VAL A 80 12.02 -8.36 7.53
N ALA A 81 11.07 -7.85 6.73
CA ALA A 81 9.79 -7.36 7.25
C ALA A 81 9.00 -8.46 7.97
N LEU A 82 9.00 -9.68 7.44
CA LEU A 82 8.34 -10.83 8.04
C LEU A 82 8.99 -11.19 9.39
N HIS A 83 10.32 -11.23 9.45
CA HIS A 83 11.04 -11.47 10.69
C HIS A 83 10.75 -10.41 11.75
N MET A 84 10.73 -9.13 11.38
CA MET A 84 10.38 -8.03 12.30
C MET A 84 8.96 -8.18 12.88
N CYS A 85 8.00 -8.60 12.05
CA CYS A 85 6.64 -8.87 12.51
C CYS A 85 6.60 -10.04 13.49
N GLU A 86 7.32 -11.14 13.19
CA GLU A 86 7.41 -12.30 14.07
C GLU A 86 8.06 -11.95 15.41
N ASP A 87 9.15 -11.19 15.40
CA ASP A 87 9.85 -10.74 16.60
C ASP A 87 8.97 -9.83 17.47
N THR A 88 8.21 -8.94 16.85
CA THR A 88 7.25 -8.08 17.56
C THR A 88 6.17 -8.93 18.24
N LEU A 89 5.58 -9.89 17.53
CA LEU A 89 4.58 -10.81 18.08
C LEU A 89 5.15 -11.70 19.19
N ALA A 90 6.39 -12.14 19.06
CA ALA A 90 7.07 -12.94 20.09
C ALA A 90 7.33 -12.10 21.35
N THR A 91 7.76 -10.85 21.18
CA THR A 91 8.00 -9.91 22.28
C THR A 91 6.71 -9.58 23.03
N ASP A 92 5.61 -9.34 22.32
CA ASP A 92 4.28 -9.12 22.92
C ASP A 92 3.83 -10.30 23.77
N LYS A 93 4.13 -11.54 23.35
CA LYS A 93 3.81 -12.74 24.15
C LYS A 93 4.67 -12.86 25.40
N GLN A 94 5.90 -12.37 25.38
CA GLN A 94 6.83 -12.45 26.52
C GLN A 94 6.64 -11.31 27.52
N PHE A 95 6.20 -10.14 27.07
CA PHE A 95 6.00 -8.98 27.92
C PHE A 95 4.66 -9.09 28.65
N ASN A 96 4.68 -9.62 29.88
CA ASN A 96 3.51 -9.64 30.76
C ASN A 96 3.20 -8.22 31.27
N THR A 97 2.58 -7.42 30.38
CA THR A 97 2.12 -6.06 30.66
C THR A 97 1.33 -5.99 31.96
N GLU A 98 0.50 -6.99 32.21
CA GLU A 98 -0.39 -7.04 33.36
C GLU A 98 0.37 -7.19 34.68
N GLU A 99 1.40 -8.04 34.72
CA GLU A 99 2.27 -8.19 35.90
C GLU A 99 3.07 -6.90 36.19
N LEU A 100 3.62 -6.27 35.15
CA LEU A 100 4.36 -5.01 35.31
C LEU A 100 3.45 -3.86 35.76
N LEU A 101 2.23 -3.80 35.23
CA LEU A 101 1.21 -2.85 35.66
C LEU A 101 0.74 -3.14 37.09
N ALA A 102 0.59 -4.40 37.48
CA ALA A 102 0.25 -4.79 38.85
C ALA A 102 1.33 -4.34 39.85
N LYS A 103 2.61 -4.58 39.54
CA LYS A 103 3.74 -4.10 40.35
C LYS A 103 3.74 -2.58 40.51
N LYS A 104 3.54 -1.83 39.41
CA LYS A 104 3.45 -0.36 39.45
C LYS A 104 2.24 0.15 40.24
N ARG A 105 1.09 -0.53 40.14
CA ARG A 105 -0.11 -0.19 40.91
C ARG A 105 0.11 -0.43 42.41
N ALA A 106 0.74 -1.54 42.78
CA ALA A 106 1.08 -1.86 44.17
C ALA A 106 2.04 -0.83 44.79
N ASP A 107 3.10 -0.46 44.08
CA ASP A 107 4.03 0.58 44.52
C ASP A 107 3.34 1.94 44.70
N ARG A 108 2.47 2.33 43.76
CA ARG A 108 1.68 3.56 43.89
C ARG A 108 0.75 3.53 45.11
N ASN A 109 0.08 2.42 45.36
CA ASN A 109 -0.80 2.28 46.52
C ASN A 109 0.01 2.38 47.83
N SER A 110 1.17 1.73 47.91
CA SER A 110 2.06 1.82 49.08
C SER A 110 2.53 3.26 49.35
N ARG A 111 2.90 4.00 48.30
CA ARG A 111 3.26 5.42 48.41
C ARG A 111 2.09 6.28 48.88
N LEU A 112 0.89 6.01 48.37
CA LEU A 112 -0.32 6.71 48.79
C LEU A 112 -0.63 6.46 50.27
N GLU A 113 -0.56 5.21 50.72
CA GLU A 113 -0.76 4.84 52.13
C GLU A 113 0.30 5.48 53.05
N ALA A 114 1.54 5.59 52.58
CA ALA A 114 2.58 6.29 53.33
C ALA A 114 2.29 7.79 53.45
N ALA A 115 1.87 8.43 52.36
CA ALA A 115 1.50 9.84 52.36
C ALA A 115 0.26 10.12 53.23
N GLN A 116 -0.76 9.25 53.19
CA GLN A 116 -1.93 9.34 54.05
C GLN A 116 -1.54 9.25 55.52
N ARG A 117 -0.68 8.29 55.90
CA ARG A 117 -0.19 8.17 57.28
C ARG A 117 0.56 9.40 57.75
N ASP A 118 1.43 9.98 56.93
CA ASP A 118 2.17 11.22 57.25
C ASP A 118 1.21 12.41 57.47
N VAL A 119 0.17 12.53 56.63
CA VAL A 119 -0.87 13.56 56.82
C VAL A 119 -1.65 13.33 58.11
N ASP A 120 -2.08 12.10 58.38
CA ASP A 120 -2.84 11.77 59.60
C ASP A 120 -2.02 12.04 60.86
N GLU A 121 -0.73 11.74 60.85
CA GLU A 121 0.19 12.01 61.97
C GLU A 121 0.33 13.52 62.20
N LYS A 122 0.54 14.30 61.13
CA LYS A 122 0.62 15.77 61.22
C LYS A 122 -0.67 16.40 61.72
N LEU A 123 -1.83 15.90 61.28
CA LEU A 123 -3.13 16.37 61.77
C LEU A 123 -3.30 16.11 63.26
N LYS A 124 -2.93 14.92 63.75
CA LYS A 124 -2.98 14.58 65.18
C LYS A 124 -2.08 15.48 66.03
N LEU A 125 -0.85 15.72 65.58
CA LEU A 125 0.09 16.62 66.27
C LEU A 125 -0.41 18.06 66.32
N LEU A 126 -1.00 18.52 65.21
CA LEU A 126 -1.58 19.84 65.13
C LEU A 126 -2.76 19.98 66.10
N GLU A 127 -3.66 18.98 66.14
CA GLU A 127 -4.80 18.94 67.03
C GLU A 127 -4.39 18.97 68.52
N SER A 128 -3.40 18.17 68.92
CA SER A 128 -2.89 18.20 70.29
C SER A 128 -2.29 19.57 70.65
N SER A 129 -1.52 20.18 69.74
CA SER A 129 -0.95 21.51 69.97
C SER A 129 -2.03 22.60 70.07
N TYR A 130 -3.10 22.50 69.28
CA TYR A 130 -4.25 23.40 69.38
C TYR A 130 -4.97 23.24 70.72
N GLN A 131 -5.22 22.00 71.16
CA GLN A 131 -5.87 21.73 72.45
C GLN A 131 -5.05 22.26 73.63
N GLU A 132 -3.73 22.07 73.61
CA GLU A 132 -2.83 22.61 74.63
C GLU A 132 -2.88 24.15 74.69
N LYS A 133 -2.81 24.80 73.52
CA LYS A 133 -2.89 26.27 73.43
C LYS A 133 -4.25 26.81 73.85
N GLU A 134 -5.33 26.15 73.46
CA GLU A 134 -6.69 26.52 73.84
C GLU A 134 -6.86 26.44 75.37
N LEU A 135 -6.36 25.37 75.99
CA LEU A 135 -6.41 25.19 77.43
C LEU A 135 -5.57 26.26 78.16
N ALA A 136 -4.37 26.54 77.67
CA ALA A 136 -3.53 27.62 78.21
C ALA A 136 -4.21 28.99 78.09
N LEU A 137 -4.88 29.27 76.96
CA LEU A 137 -5.62 30.52 76.75
C LEU A 137 -6.79 30.63 77.73
N ARG A 138 -7.58 29.56 77.90
CA ARG A 138 -8.68 29.50 78.88
C ARG A 138 -8.18 29.78 80.29
N GLN A 139 -7.07 29.17 80.70
CA GLN A 139 -6.46 29.41 82.01
C GLN A 139 -5.99 30.86 82.19
N GLN A 140 -5.41 31.48 81.16
CA GLN A 140 -5.02 32.88 81.19
C GLN A 140 -6.24 33.80 81.34
N TYR A 141 -7.31 33.56 80.60
CA TYR A 141 -8.55 34.33 80.74
C TYR A 141 -9.19 34.15 82.11
N GLU A 142 -9.28 32.93 82.65
CA GLU A 142 -9.77 32.69 84.02
C GLU A 142 -8.95 33.45 85.08
N HIS A 143 -7.63 33.48 84.92
CA HIS A 143 -6.76 34.23 85.82
C HIS A 143 -6.98 35.75 85.70
N LEU A 144 -7.13 36.27 84.48
CA LEU A 144 -7.43 37.68 84.24
C LEU A 144 -8.81 38.08 84.78
N GLU A 145 -9.84 37.25 84.60
CA GLU A 145 -11.19 37.48 85.16
C GLU A 145 -11.17 37.56 86.68
N LYS A 146 -10.45 36.64 87.34
CA LYS A 146 -10.24 36.64 88.80
C LYS A 146 -9.45 37.88 89.26
N SER A 147 -8.42 38.28 88.52
CA SER A 147 -7.57 39.44 88.85
C SER A 147 -8.28 40.79 88.64
N ALA A 148 -9.13 40.89 87.62
CA ALA A 148 -9.88 42.09 87.27
C ALA A 148 -11.19 42.26 88.06
N GLY A 149 -11.47 41.37 89.02
CA GLY A 149 -12.63 41.46 89.92
C GLY A 149 -13.96 41.08 89.28
N TYR A 150 -13.94 40.39 88.12
CA TYR A 150 -15.11 39.85 87.45
C TYR A 150 -15.40 38.42 87.94
N THR A 151 -15.58 38.22 89.25
CA THR A 151 -16.12 36.97 89.77
C THR A 151 -17.50 37.22 90.36
N LYS A 152 -18.52 36.53 89.81
CA LYS A 152 -19.70 36.11 90.58
C LYS A 152 -19.34 34.87 91.38
#